data_AF-A0A2N2HH62-F1
#
_entry.id   AF-A0A2N2HH62-F1
#
_cell.length_a   1.000
_cell.length_b   1.000
_cell.length_c   1.000
_cell.angle_alpha   90.00
_cell.angle_beta   90.00
_cell.angle_gamma   90.00
#
_symmetry.space_group_name_H-M   'P 1'
#
loop_
_entity.id
_entity.type
_entity.pdbx_description
1 polymer ?
#
loop_
_entity_poly.entity_id
_entity_poly.type
_entity_poly.pdbx_seq_one_letter_code
_entity_poly.pdbx_strand_id
1 'polypeptide(L)'
;MFFRNDGDRPSAPNRRKPVPLLPLRDIIVFPAMVSQLFVGRDRSIAALDDAMGREKEIFLAAQKSAKTNSPSPDEIFPVGTVSVIQQLLRLPDGTVKVLVEGKRRARIKRFTQSEPYFLVDLEDVTET
;
A
#
# COMPACT_ATOMS: atom_id res chain seq x y z
N MET A 1 42.22 12.43 31.19
CA MET A 1 41.76 11.07 30.81
C MET A 1 40.31 10.91 31.22
N PHE A 2 39.58 9.98 30.59
CA PHE A 2 38.14 9.69 30.67
C PHE A 2 37.28 10.34 29.57
N PHE A 3 37.49 9.87 28.34
CA PHE A 3 36.48 9.87 27.29
C PHE A 3 35.46 8.76 27.62
N ARG A 4 34.22 9.13 27.96
CA ARG A 4 33.11 8.19 27.89
C ARG A 4 32.62 8.15 26.45
N ASN A 5 32.93 7.04 25.81
CA ASN A 5 32.39 6.62 24.53
C ASN A 5 30.92 6.27 24.76
N ASP A 6 30.01 7.18 24.42
CA ASP A 6 28.58 6.89 24.38
C ASP A 6 28.32 6.02 23.14
N GLY A 7 28.45 4.72 23.37
CA GLY A 7 28.19 3.68 22.38
C GLY A 7 26.81 3.81 21.76
N ASP A 8 26.82 3.81 20.43
CA ASP A 8 25.89 3.13 19.55
C ASP A 8 24.53 2.81 20.20
N ARG A 9 23.63 3.81 20.22
CA ARG A 9 22.22 3.52 20.45
C ARG A 9 21.75 2.73 19.23
N PRO A 10 21.24 1.49 19.38
CA PRO A 10 20.62 0.82 18.25
C PRO A 10 19.50 1.73 17.76
N SER A 11 19.62 2.21 16.52
CA SER A 11 18.55 2.94 15.86
C SER A 11 17.32 2.05 15.94
N ALA A 12 16.26 2.56 16.58
CA ALA A 12 15.02 1.82 16.74
C ALA A 12 14.66 1.18 15.39
N PRO A 13 14.32 -0.13 15.34
CA PRO A 13 14.09 -0.81 14.08
C PRO A 13 13.10 0.03 13.28
N ASN A 14 13.53 0.48 12.09
CA ASN A 14 12.85 1.45 11.25
C ASN A 14 11.35 1.12 11.23
N ARG A 15 10.57 1.82 12.06
CA ARG A 15 9.16 1.48 12.30
C ARG A 15 8.39 2.01 11.11
N ARG A 16 8.38 1.21 10.04
CA ARG A 16 7.68 1.54 8.81
C ARG A 16 6.24 1.86 9.15
N LYS A 17 5.78 3.04 8.73
CA LYS A 17 4.43 3.51 8.99
C LYS A 17 3.43 2.62 8.25
N PRO A 18 2.19 2.47 8.77
CA PRO A 18 1.14 1.75 8.05
C PRO A 18 0.91 2.35 6.67
N VAL A 19 0.75 1.49 5.67
CA VAL A 19 0.58 1.86 4.26
C VAL A 19 -0.89 1.68 3.85
N PRO A 20 -1.48 2.63 3.09
CA PRO A 20 -2.81 2.46 2.52
C PRO A 20 -2.88 1.26 1.58
N LEU A 21 -3.86 0.39 1.79
CA LEU A 21 -4.08 -0.79 0.96
C LEU A 21 -5.18 -0.52 -0.06
N LEU A 22 -4.88 -0.80 -1.33
CA LEU A 22 -5.81 -0.73 -2.45
C LEU A 22 -6.10 -2.17 -2.96
N PRO A 23 -7.30 -2.71 -2.68
CA PRO A 23 -7.69 -4.03 -3.18
C PRO A 23 -7.88 -4.01 -4.71
N LEU A 24 -7.21 -4.91 -5.43
CA LEU A 24 -7.34 -5.08 -6.87
C LEU A 24 -8.17 -6.32 -7.21
N ARG A 25 -9.02 -6.21 -8.23
CA ARG A 25 -9.89 -7.31 -8.68
C ARG A 25 -9.42 -7.93 -9.99
N ASP A 26 -9.16 -7.09 -10.98
CA ASP A 26 -9.00 -7.52 -12.38
C ASP A 26 -7.52 -7.55 -12.82
N ILE A 27 -6.60 -7.14 -11.94
CA ILE A 27 -5.17 -7.01 -12.27
C ILE A 27 -4.30 -7.30 -11.04
N ILE A 28 -3.11 -7.86 -11.30
CA ILE A 28 -2.03 -8.02 -10.33
C ILE A 28 -0.84 -7.20 -10.82
N VAL A 29 -0.31 -6.32 -9.97
CA VAL A 29 0.88 -5.51 -10.27
C VAL A 29 2.09 -6.16 -9.64
N PHE A 30 3.14 -6.40 -10.43
CA PHE A 30 4.43 -6.93 -9.95
C PHE A 30 5.47 -5.81 -9.80
N PRO A 31 6.58 -6.05 -9.09
CA PRO A 31 7.75 -5.17 -9.10
C PRO A 31 8.19 -4.81 -10.52
N ALA A 32 8.70 -3.59 -10.71
CA ALA A 32 9.10 -2.98 -11.97
C ALA A 32 7.98 -2.77 -13.01
N MET A 33 6.73 -3.18 -12.74
CA MET A 33 5.61 -2.87 -13.63
C MET A 33 5.10 -1.44 -13.39
N VAL A 34 4.87 -0.71 -14.48
CA VAL A 34 4.07 0.51 -14.47
C VAL A 34 2.66 0.17 -14.96
N SER A 35 1.65 0.48 -14.16
CA SER A 35 0.25 0.15 -14.45
C SER A 35 -0.67 1.34 -14.24
N GLN A 36 -1.68 1.45 -15.10
CA GLN A 36 -2.70 2.48 -15.02
C GLN A 36 -3.99 1.89 -14.46
N LEU A 37 -4.51 2.49 -13.40
CA LEU A 37 -5.70 2.02 -12.69
C LEU A 37 -6.79 3.09 -12.71
N PHE A 38 -8.05 2.64 -12.82
CA PHE A 38 -9.23 3.48 -12.67
C PHE A 38 -9.90 3.14 -11.34
N VAL A 39 -10.07 4.14 -10.49
CA VAL A 39 -10.54 3.98 -9.12
C VAL A 39 -11.79 4.84 -8.93
N GLY A 40 -12.93 4.20 -8.67
CA GLY A 40 -14.22 4.89 -8.50
C GLY A 40 -14.93 4.61 -7.18
N ARG A 41 -14.37 3.76 -6.30
CA ARG A 41 -14.98 3.46 -5.00
C ARG A 41 -14.46 4.43 -3.95
N ASP A 42 -15.35 5.04 -3.17
CA ASP A 42 -15.01 6.06 -2.17
C ASP A 42 -13.88 5.62 -1.22
N ARG A 43 -13.97 4.37 -0.73
CA ARG A 43 -12.94 3.76 0.13
C ARG A 43 -11.56 3.72 -0.52
N SER A 44 -11.51 3.41 -1.81
CA SER A 44 -10.27 3.36 -2.58
C SER A 44 -9.73 4.76 -2.89
N ILE A 45 -10.62 5.72 -3.18
CA ILE A 45 -10.25 7.13 -3.39
C ILE A 45 -9.68 7.71 -2.09
N ALA A 46 -10.30 7.43 -0.93
CA ALA A 46 -9.79 7.86 0.37
C ALA A 46 -8.39 7.31 0.68
N ALA A 47 -8.11 6.06 0.31
CA ALA A 47 -6.77 5.46 0.44
C ALA A 47 -5.73 6.16 -0.44
N LEU A 48 -6.10 6.52 -1.68
CA LEU A 48 -5.23 7.27 -2.59
C LEU A 48 -4.95 8.67 -2.06
N ASP A 49 -5.96 9.36 -1.54
CA ASP A 49 -5.83 10.72 -1.00
C ASP A 49 -4.91 10.74 0.23
N ASP A 50 -5.04 9.75 1.13
CA ASP A 50 -4.11 9.59 2.26
C ASP A 50 -2.68 9.30 1.80
N ALA A 51 -2.49 8.42 0.81
CA ALA A 51 -1.17 8.12 0.28
C ALA A 51 -0.49 9.36 -0.36
N MET A 52 -1.26 10.17 -1.08
CA MET A 52 -0.79 11.43 -1.68
C MET A 52 -0.38 12.48 -0.65
N GLY A 53 -0.99 12.46 0.55
CA GLY A 53 -0.60 13.30 1.68
C GLY A 53 0.62 12.80 2.47
N ARG A 54 1.16 11.62 2.12
CA ARG A 54 2.29 10.96 2.79
C ARG A 54 3.46 10.77 1.81
N GLU A 55 3.98 9.55 1.72
CA GLU A 55 5.15 9.19 0.92
C GLU A 55 4.77 8.67 -0.48
N LYS A 56 3.50 8.85 -0.90
CA LYS A 56 2.92 8.32 -2.16
C LYS A 56 3.01 6.79 -2.31
N GLU A 57 3.32 6.09 -1.21
CA GLU A 57 3.38 4.63 -1.16
C GLU A 57 1.98 4.07 -0.90
N ILE A 58 1.61 3.06 -1.70
CA ILE A 58 0.38 2.28 -1.55
C ILE A 58 0.72 0.79 -1.62
N PHE A 59 -0.12 -0.03 -1.02
CA PHE A 59 -0.01 -1.48 -1.11
C PHE A 59 -1.12 -2.05 -1.97
N LEU A 60 -0.73 -2.70 -3.07
CA LEU A 60 -1.64 -3.31 -4.02
C LEU A 60 -1.75 -4.80 -3.72
N ALA A 61 -2.95 -5.28 -3.38
CA ALA A 61 -3.20 -6.68 -3.10
C ALA A 61 -4.44 -7.17 -3.84
N ALA A 62 -4.38 -8.38 -4.38
CA ALA A 62 -5.52 -8.99 -5.04
C ALA A 62 -6.59 -9.39 -4.02
N GLN A 63 -7.85 -9.35 -4.46
CA GLN A 63 -8.99 -9.93 -3.73
C GLN A 63 -9.09 -11.43 -4.01
N LYS A 64 -9.44 -12.23 -3.00
CA LYS A 64 -9.69 -13.67 -3.15
C LYS A 64 -10.95 -13.96 -3.95
N SER A 65 -11.96 -13.09 -3.83
CA SER A 65 -13.23 -13.19 -4.53
C SER A 65 -13.54 -11.87 -5.22
N ALA A 66 -13.82 -11.93 -6.52
CA ALA A 66 -14.16 -10.76 -7.34
C ALA A 66 -15.59 -10.23 -7.11
N LYS A 67 -16.39 -10.86 -6.25
CA LYS A 67 -17.83 -10.59 -6.13
C LYS A 67 -18.18 -9.40 -5.22
N THR A 68 -17.29 -9.00 -4.32
CA THR A 68 -17.58 -7.94 -3.33
C THR A 68 -16.93 -6.60 -3.69
N ASN A 69 -17.67 -5.52 -3.46
CA ASN A 69 -17.13 -4.16 -3.63
C ASN A 69 -16.40 -3.66 -2.37
N SER A 70 -16.65 -4.29 -1.23
CA SER A 70 -16.11 -3.93 0.08
C SER A 70 -15.57 -5.19 0.74
N PRO A 71 -14.41 -5.70 0.30
CA PRO A 71 -13.83 -6.89 0.87
C PRO A 71 -13.49 -6.70 2.35
N SER A 72 -13.68 -7.74 3.14
CA SER A 72 -13.13 -7.83 4.50
C SER A 72 -11.63 -8.17 4.46
N PRO A 73 -10.87 -7.94 5.56
CA PRO A 73 -9.45 -8.29 5.64
C PRO A 73 -9.09 -9.71 5.19
N ASP A 74 -9.94 -10.68 5.54
CA ASP A 74 -9.80 -12.10 5.23
C ASP A 74 -10.08 -12.43 3.76
N GLU A 75 -10.72 -11.55 3.01
CA GLU A 75 -10.94 -11.65 1.57
C GLU A 75 -9.78 -11.07 0.74
N ILE A 76 -8.73 -10.53 1.38
CA ILE A 76 -7.55 -10.00 0.72
C ILE A 76 -6.42 -11.02 0.74
N PHE A 77 -5.69 -11.17 -0.37
CA PHE A 77 -4.47 -11.96 -0.37
C PHE A 77 -3.40 -11.28 0.49
N PRO A 78 -2.72 -12.00 1.40
CA PRO A 78 -1.79 -11.39 2.34
C PRO A 78 -0.48 -10.95 1.69
N VAL A 79 -0.19 -11.38 0.46
CA VAL A 79 1.00 -10.96 -0.29
C VAL A 79 0.54 -10.10 -1.45
N GLY A 80 1.24 -8.99 -1.65
CA GLY A 80 0.98 -8.01 -2.69
C GLY A 80 2.23 -7.23 -3.00
N THR A 81 2.04 -6.10 -3.65
CA THR A 81 3.13 -5.26 -4.13
C THR A 81 3.04 -3.88 -3.51
N VAL A 82 4.14 -3.45 -2.91
CA VAL A 82 4.33 -2.06 -2.55
C VAL A 82 4.59 -1.27 -3.82
N SER A 83 3.81 -0.24 -4.04
CA SER A 83 3.83 0.60 -5.22
C SER A 83 3.89 2.07 -4.87
N VAL A 84 4.41 2.86 -5.80
CA VAL A 84 4.45 4.32 -5.68
C VAL A 84 3.51 4.94 -6.70
N ILE A 85 2.71 5.91 -6.26
CA ILE A 85 1.86 6.72 -7.14
C ILE A 85 2.75 7.69 -7.93
N GLN A 86 2.81 7.49 -9.25
CA GLN A 86 3.54 8.36 -10.17
C GLN A 86 2.68 9.56 -10.59
N GLN A 87 1.41 9.32 -10.91
CA GLN A 87 0.49 10.36 -11.35
C GLN A 87 -0.93 10.08 -10.85
N LEU A 88 -1.67 11.13 -10.52
CA LEU A 88 -3.09 11.06 -10.14
C LEU A 88 -3.86 12.15 -10.88
N LEU A 89 -4.93 11.76 -11.56
CA LEU A 89 -5.83 12.64 -12.29
C LEU A 89 -7.27 12.35 -11.87
N ARG A 90 -7.97 13.37 -11.39
CA ARG A 90 -9.42 13.30 -11.13
C ARG A 90 -10.17 13.55 -12.43
N LEU A 91 -11.11 12.67 -12.76
CA LEU A 91 -11.96 12.78 -13.93
C LEU A 91 -13.27 13.50 -13.58
N PRO A 92 -13.96 14.13 -14.56
CA PRO A 92 -15.20 14.88 -14.31
C PRO A 92 -16.36 14.02 -13.77
N ASP A 93 -16.30 12.71 -13.97
CA ASP A 93 -17.30 11.74 -13.49
C ASP A 93 -17.08 11.33 -12.01
N GLY A 94 -16.07 11.91 -11.34
CA GLY A 94 -15.71 11.62 -9.96
C GLY A 94 -14.74 10.45 -9.79
N THR A 95 -14.41 9.72 -10.86
CA THR A 95 -13.41 8.66 -10.80
C THR A 95 -11.99 9.22 -10.81
N VAL A 96 -11.04 8.44 -10.32
CA VAL A 96 -9.62 8.78 -10.26
C VAL A 96 -8.83 7.85 -11.17
N LYS A 97 -8.11 8.43 -12.11
CA LYS A 97 -7.14 7.74 -12.96
C LYS A 97 -5.76 7.88 -12.32
N VAL A 98 -5.13 6.77 -11.97
CA VAL A 98 -3.83 6.74 -11.28
C VAL A 98 -2.82 5.92 -12.06
N LEU A 99 -1.58 6.43 -12.17
CA LEU A 99 -0.43 5.69 -12.69
C LEU A 99 0.44 5.27 -11.51
N VAL A 100 0.74 3.98 -11.40
CA VAL A 100 1.48 3.40 -10.28
C VAL A 100 2.65 2.57 -10.80
N GLU A 101 3.73 2.53 -10.04
CA GLU A 101 4.89 1.68 -10.31
C GLU A 101 5.09 0.69 -9.16
N GLY A 102 5.12 -0.60 -9.46
CA GLY A 102 5.46 -1.65 -8.50
C GLY A 102 6.94 -1.58 -8.11
N LYS A 103 7.23 -1.60 -6.81
CA LYS A 103 8.60 -1.50 -6.29
C LYS A 103 9.10 -2.82 -5.74
N ARG A 104 8.36 -3.43 -4.81
CA ARG A 104 8.78 -4.65 -4.12
C ARG A 104 7.58 -5.44 -3.64
N ARG A 105 7.77 -6.75 -3.45
CA ARG A 105 6.76 -7.60 -2.81
C ARG A 105 6.80 -7.42 -1.29
N ALA A 106 5.63 -7.43 -0.67
CA ALA A 106 5.51 -7.44 0.78
C ALA A 106 4.31 -8.29 1.22
N ARG A 107 4.35 -8.72 2.48
CA ARG A 107 3.30 -9.46 3.18
C ARG A 107 2.64 -8.56 4.22
N ILE A 108 1.31 -8.56 4.27
CA ILE A 108 0.52 -7.95 5.33
C ILE A 108 0.82 -8.68 6.65
N LYS A 109 1.32 -7.94 7.64
CA LYS A 109 1.47 -8.42 9.01
C LYS A 109 0.19 -8.29 9.80
N ARG A 110 -0.47 -7.14 9.68
CA ARG A 110 -1.75 -6.84 10.30
C ARG A 110 -2.42 -5.66 9.63
N PHE A 111 -3.75 -5.64 9.72
CA PHE A 111 -4.55 -4.46 9.43
C PHE A 111 -4.54 -3.57 10.67
N THR A 112 -4.08 -2.34 10.54
CA THR A 112 -4.06 -1.34 11.62
C THR A 112 -5.34 -0.50 11.63
N GLN A 113 -6.05 -0.46 10.49
CA GLN A 113 -7.32 0.21 10.30
C GLN A 113 -8.10 -0.47 9.16
N SER A 114 -9.43 -0.50 9.26
CA SER A 114 -10.31 -0.93 8.18
C SER A 114 -11.15 0.22 7.61
N GLU A 115 -11.58 1.18 8.43
CA GLU A 115 -12.39 2.31 7.98
C GLU A 115 -11.66 3.64 8.24
N PRO A 116 -11.80 4.65 7.36
CA PRO A 116 -12.59 4.64 6.12
C PRO A 116 -11.96 3.84 4.98
N TYR A 117 -10.69 3.45 5.12
CA TYR A 117 -9.94 2.59 4.21
C TYR A 117 -8.95 1.71 4.98
N PHE A 118 -8.39 0.71 4.30
CA PHE A 118 -7.44 -0.20 4.91
C PHE A 118 -6.06 0.45 5.10
N LEU A 119 -5.52 0.36 6.31
CA LEU A 119 -4.10 0.58 6.59
C LEU A 119 -3.47 -0.73 7.05
N VAL A 120 -2.27 -1.04 6.54
CA VAL A 120 -1.58 -2.29 6.84
C VAL A 120 -0.14 -2.05 7.26
N ASP A 121 0.31 -2.82 8.25
CA ASP A 121 1.73 -3.01 8.50
C ASP A 121 2.26 -4.11 7.56
N LEU A 122 3.43 -3.87 6.97
CA LEU A 122 4.01 -4.72 5.94
C LEU A 122 5.37 -5.29 6.38
N GLU A 123 5.66 -6.50 5.92
CA GLU A 123 6.99 -7.12 5.97
C GLU A 123 7.45 -7.42 4.54
N ASP A 124 8.68 -7.04 4.22
CA ASP A 124 9.25 -7.31 2.91
C ASP A 124 9.36 -8.82 2.67
N VAL A 125 9.03 -9.26 1.45
CA VAL A 125 9.23 -10.64 1.03
C VAL A 125 10.54 -10.70 0.25
N THR A 126 11.50 -11.49 0.73
CA THR A 126 12.74 -11.75 0.00
C THR A 126 12.43 -12.54 -1.26
N GLU A 127 12.86 -12.03 -2.40
CA GLU A 127 12.84 -12.79 -3.66
C GLU A 127 13.99 -13.79 -3.60
N THR A 128 13.69 -15.08 -3.78
CA THR A 128 14.67 -16.18 -3.80
C THR A 128 14.97 -16.57 -5.24
#